data_AF-X0WNV0-F1
#
_entry.id   AF-X0WNV0-F1
#
_cell.length_a   1.000
_cell.length_b   1.000
_cell.length_c   1.000
_cell.angle_alpha   90.00
_cell.angle_beta   90.00
_cell.angle_gamma   90.00
#
_symmetry.space_group_name_H-M   'P 1'
#
loop_
_entity.id
_entity.type
_entity.pdbx_description
1 polymer ?
#
loop_
_entity_poly.entity_id
_entity_poly.type
_entity_poly.pdbx_seq_one_letter_code
_entity_poly.pdbx_strand_id
1 'polypeptide(L)'
;APSVLFNFPHINVTPLRPGVEAFAYVMEAVDNRLVYQQHLGDECNDILVDIGTCGTGCMVLGYDSQYGYSMKTSGAKEVGETFSQYSKKMVKLEYESTVRRGMPWALRTLPDNFLVPWGTSRFSETPWYAFRTSRPIRDVRADEKYIPSARKRVQPSLYGSKINPVVDRSDKGTLPDELQPVYMWQIHDQRSKKTYLLADGCDEFLRIEHDDLQTVLGLPAETISFIKDPVWFWGIPELKYFSGHQSEINEVIEQRRMF
;
A
#
# COMPACT_ATOMS: atom_id res chain seq x y z
N ALA A 1 11.72 -22.03 -11.50
CA ALA A 1 11.01 -21.20 -10.52
C ALA A 1 12.04 -20.35 -9.78
N PRO A 2 11.78 -19.07 -9.50
CA PRO A 2 12.70 -18.32 -8.64
C PRO A 2 12.79 -19.06 -7.30
N SER A 3 14.02 -19.30 -6.84
CA SER A 3 14.30 -20.04 -5.60
C SER A 3 14.14 -19.17 -4.35
N VAL A 4 13.64 -17.95 -4.50
CA VAL A 4 13.45 -16.99 -3.41
C VAL A 4 11.98 -17.07 -3.00
N LEU A 5 11.73 -17.83 -1.93
CA LEU A 5 10.46 -17.86 -1.21
C LEU A 5 10.75 -17.44 0.23
N PHE A 6 10.01 -16.46 0.73
CA PHE A 6 10.00 -16.14 2.15
C PHE A 6 9.11 -17.15 2.86
N ASN A 7 9.67 -18.30 3.22
CA ASN A 7 8.93 -19.29 4.01
C ASN A 7 8.83 -18.87 5.48
N PHE A 8 9.88 -18.26 6.03
CA PHE A 8 9.97 -17.81 7.42
C PHE A 8 10.89 -16.60 7.53
N PRO A 9 10.41 -15.36 7.24
CA PRO A 9 11.22 -14.18 7.48
C PRO A 9 11.53 -14.06 8.97
N HIS A 10 12.81 -13.83 9.29
CA HIS A 10 13.30 -13.67 10.66
C HIS A 10 14.29 -12.52 10.70
N ILE A 11 14.16 -11.66 11.70
CA ILE A 11 15.07 -10.56 11.97
C ILE A 11 16.11 -11.06 12.96
N ASN A 12 17.38 -10.88 12.65
CA ASN A 12 18.48 -11.15 13.58
C ASN A 12 19.05 -9.81 14.05
N VAL A 13 19.03 -9.55 15.35
CA VAL A 13 19.52 -8.31 15.94
C VAL A 13 20.90 -8.55 16.54
N THR A 14 21.93 -8.08 15.85
CA THR A 14 23.31 -8.20 16.33
C THR A 14 23.70 -6.96 17.15
N PRO A 15 24.17 -7.11 18.40
CA PRO A 15 24.61 -5.97 19.21
C PRO A 15 25.87 -5.33 18.63
N LEU A 16 25.85 -4.01 18.45
CA LEU A 16 27.00 -3.25 17.93
C LEU A 16 28.10 -3.02 18.96
N ARG A 17 27.78 -3.15 20.26
CA ARG A 17 28.71 -2.96 21.38
C ARG A 17 28.66 -4.18 22.29
N PRO A 18 29.79 -4.59 22.89
CA PRO A 18 29.78 -5.63 23.91
C PRO A 18 29.02 -5.15 25.16
N GLY A 19 28.32 -6.07 25.83
CA GLY A 19 27.57 -5.81 27.06
C GLY A 19 26.10 -5.45 26.90
N VAL A 20 25.57 -5.41 25.66
CA VAL A 20 24.14 -5.19 25.37
C VAL A 20 23.48 -6.39 24.68
N GLU A 21 24.08 -7.57 24.80
CA GLU A 21 23.61 -8.81 24.17
C GLU A 21 22.18 -9.17 24.64
N ALA A 22 21.92 -9.04 25.95
CA ALA A 22 20.59 -9.30 26.52
C ALA A 22 19.52 -8.39 25.92
N PHE A 23 19.84 -7.11 25.68
CA PHE A 23 18.92 -6.17 25.06
C PHE A 23 18.65 -6.54 23.60
N ALA A 24 19.69 -6.93 22.86
CA ALA A 24 19.56 -7.38 21.48
C ALA A 24 18.63 -8.61 21.37
N TYR A 25 18.77 -9.60 22.25
CA TYR A 25 17.87 -10.76 22.27
C TYR A 25 16.41 -10.40 22.56
N VAL A 26 16.17 -9.44 23.47
CA VAL A 26 14.81 -8.97 23.75
C VAL A 26 14.22 -8.25 22.54
N MET A 27 14.99 -7.37 21.90
CA MET A 27 14.57 -6.67 20.69
C MET A 27 14.27 -7.64 19.55
N GLU A 28 15.14 -8.62 19.33
CA GLU A 28 14.95 -9.68 18.34
C GLU A 28 13.64 -10.45 18.56
N ALA A 29 13.36 -10.84 19.80
CA ALA A 29 12.12 -11.54 20.13
C ALA A 29 10.87 -10.69 19.88
N VAL A 30 10.94 -9.38 20.18
CA VAL A 30 9.85 -8.43 19.92
C VAL A 30 9.64 -8.24 18.42
N ASP A 31 10.71 -8.01 17.66
CA ASP A 31 10.65 -7.76 16.22
C ASP A 31 10.13 -8.99 15.47
N ASN A 32 10.62 -10.19 15.79
CA ASN A 32 10.14 -11.43 15.18
C ASN A 32 8.68 -11.73 15.52
N ARG A 33 8.22 -11.36 16.72
CA ARG A 33 6.80 -11.44 17.06
C ARG A 33 5.96 -10.53 16.17
N LEU A 34 6.43 -9.31 15.87
CA LEU A 34 5.74 -8.38 14.97
C LEU A 34 5.70 -8.93 13.54
N VAL A 35 6.83 -9.44 13.03
CA VAL A 35 6.92 -10.05 11.70
C VAL A 35 5.89 -11.18 11.53
N TYR A 36 5.76 -12.05 12.53
CA TYR A 36 4.79 -13.13 12.51
C TYR A 36 3.35 -12.62 12.61
N GLN A 37 3.07 -11.69 13.52
CA GLN A 37 1.71 -11.16 13.72
C GLN A 37 1.17 -10.35 12.54
N GLN A 38 2.05 -9.71 11.77
CA GLN A 38 1.71 -8.91 10.60
C GLN A 38 1.69 -9.73 9.29
N HIS A 39 2.04 -11.01 9.34
CA HIS A 39 2.13 -11.87 8.15
C HIS A 39 3.07 -11.29 7.07
N LEU A 40 4.16 -10.66 7.50
CA LEU A 40 5.08 -9.95 6.59
C LEU A 40 5.69 -10.87 5.53
N GLY A 41 5.80 -12.18 5.80
CA GLY A 41 6.25 -13.16 4.82
C GLY A 41 5.36 -13.26 3.59
N ASP A 42 4.04 -13.20 3.78
CA ASP A 42 3.06 -13.24 2.69
C ASP A 42 3.17 -11.97 1.84
N GLU A 43 3.23 -10.80 2.48
CA GLU A 43 3.45 -9.51 1.82
C GLU A 43 4.76 -9.48 1.01
N CYS A 44 5.84 -10.01 1.58
CA CYS A 44 7.13 -10.12 0.89
C CYS A 44 7.09 -11.07 -0.31
N ASN A 45 6.41 -12.23 -0.20
CA ASN A 45 6.25 -13.16 -1.31
C ASN A 45 5.48 -12.51 -2.47
N ASP A 46 4.43 -11.78 -2.14
CA ASP A 46 3.63 -11.05 -3.12
C ASP A 46 4.43 -9.91 -3.78
N ILE A 47 5.28 -9.20 -3.02
CA ILE A 47 6.23 -8.21 -3.54
C ILE A 47 7.23 -8.85 -4.51
N LEU A 48 7.71 -10.07 -4.24
CA LEU A 48 8.59 -10.78 -5.18
C LEU A 48 7.89 -11.08 -6.50
N VAL A 49 6.59 -11.41 -6.46
CA VAL A 49 5.79 -11.58 -7.66
C VAL A 49 5.71 -10.26 -8.44
N ASP A 50 5.47 -9.14 -7.76
CA ASP A 50 5.48 -7.80 -8.39
C ASP A 50 6.82 -7.45 -9.03
N ILE A 51 7.93 -7.79 -8.39
CA ILE A 51 9.25 -7.57 -8.99
C ILE A 51 9.40 -8.40 -10.28
N GLY A 52 8.94 -9.65 -10.29
CA GLY A 52 9.02 -10.51 -11.47
C GLY A 52 8.14 -10.03 -12.64
N THR A 53 6.95 -9.48 -12.34
CA THR A 53 5.95 -9.08 -13.33
C THR A 53 6.02 -7.61 -13.73
N CYS A 54 6.30 -6.72 -12.78
CA CYS A 54 6.30 -5.27 -12.93
C CYS A 54 7.69 -4.65 -12.73
N GLY A 55 8.70 -5.40 -12.33
CA GLY A 55 10.09 -4.94 -12.18
C GLY A 55 10.41 -4.29 -10.83
N THR A 56 9.38 -3.76 -10.15
CA THR A 56 9.48 -3.10 -8.85
C THR A 56 8.35 -3.56 -7.95
N GLY A 57 8.67 -3.89 -6.70
CA GLY A 57 7.69 -4.12 -5.65
C GLY A 57 7.63 -2.94 -4.68
N CYS A 58 6.44 -2.60 -4.21
CA CYS A 58 6.18 -1.46 -3.33
C CYS A 58 5.51 -1.91 -2.04
N MET A 59 5.97 -1.37 -0.91
CA MET A 59 5.43 -1.64 0.42
C MET A 59 5.18 -0.32 1.14
N VAL A 60 3.98 -0.12 1.65
CA VAL A 60 3.62 1.06 2.44
C VAL A 60 3.67 0.68 3.91
N LEU A 61 4.27 1.56 4.70
CA LEU A 61 4.39 1.42 6.14
C LEU A 61 3.32 2.29 6.81
N GLY A 62 2.78 1.79 7.91
CA GLY A 62 1.87 2.58 8.72
C GLY A 62 1.76 2.13 10.15
N TYR A 63 0.87 2.79 10.88
CA TYR A 63 0.64 2.53 12.29
C TYR A 63 -0.84 2.67 12.61
N ASP A 64 -1.33 1.77 13.47
CA ASP A 64 -2.67 1.77 14.06
C ASP A 64 -3.85 1.55 13.09
N SER A 65 -3.96 2.36 12.04
CA SER A 65 -5.07 2.36 11.09
C SER A 65 -4.55 2.43 9.66
N GLN A 66 -5.18 1.65 8.76
CA GLN A 66 -4.80 1.52 7.36
C GLN A 66 -5.00 2.85 6.62
N TYR A 67 -6.11 3.55 6.87
CA TYR A 67 -6.44 4.80 6.19
C TYR A 67 -5.98 6.03 6.98
N GLY A 68 -4.91 5.83 7.76
CA GLY A 68 -4.16 6.79 8.54
C GLY A 68 -4.73 7.06 9.93
N TYR A 69 -3.79 7.38 10.81
CA TYR A 69 -3.98 7.60 12.23
C TYR A 69 -4.38 9.05 12.51
N SER A 70 -5.33 9.27 13.42
CA SER A 70 -5.62 10.60 13.95
C SER A 70 -5.81 10.53 15.46
N MET A 71 -4.91 11.16 16.22
CA MET A 71 -5.01 11.27 17.68
C MET A 71 -6.30 11.96 18.14
N LYS A 72 -6.92 12.79 17.29
CA LYS A 72 -8.13 13.56 17.64
C LYS A 72 -9.38 12.69 17.72
N THR A 73 -9.44 11.62 16.93
CA THR A 73 -10.55 10.66 16.89
C THR A 73 -10.33 9.51 17.90
N SER A 74 -9.12 9.39 18.45
CA SER A 74 -8.81 8.59 19.63
C SER A 74 -9.53 9.18 20.84
N GLY A 75 -10.81 8.84 21.01
CA GLY A 75 -11.60 9.27 22.14
C GLY A 75 -10.87 8.97 23.44
N ALA A 76 -10.41 10.03 24.11
CA ALA A 76 -9.85 10.01 25.45
C ALA A 76 -10.91 9.54 26.45
N LYS A 77 -11.14 8.22 26.51
CA LYS A 77 -11.92 7.60 27.58
C LYS A 77 -11.13 6.55 28.35
N GLU A 78 -10.16 5.86 27.74
CA GLU A 78 -9.21 5.01 28.47
C GLU A 78 -7.83 5.03 27.80
N VAL A 79 -6.79 4.89 28.63
CA VAL A 79 -5.38 4.86 28.20
C VAL A 79 -5.14 3.60 27.35
N GLY A 80 -4.84 3.78 26.07
CA GLY A 80 -4.33 2.70 25.21
C GLY A 80 -5.27 2.20 24.11
N GLU A 81 -6.48 2.77 23.96
CA GLU A 81 -7.40 2.36 22.89
C GLU A 81 -7.57 3.42 21.80
N THR A 82 -7.09 3.11 20.60
CA THR A 82 -7.26 3.90 19.39
C THR A 82 -8.45 3.38 18.58
N PHE A 83 -9.51 4.19 18.46
CA PHE A 83 -10.75 3.83 17.74
C PHE A 83 -10.79 4.33 16.28
N SER A 84 -9.64 4.69 15.73
CA SER A 84 -9.46 5.23 14.37
C SER A 84 -10.01 4.33 13.24
N GLN A 85 -10.21 3.04 13.52
CA GLN A 85 -10.73 2.05 12.57
C GLN A 85 -12.27 1.94 12.55
N TYR A 86 -12.97 2.67 13.43
CA TYR A 86 -14.41 2.54 13.65
C TYR A 86 -15.13 3.86 13.33
N SER A 87 -16.38 3.76 12.87
CA SER A 87 -17.27 4.91 12.76
C SER A 87 -17.81 5.32 14.13
N LYS A 88 -18.46 6.51 14.19
CA LYS A 88 -19.22 6.97 15.37
C LYS A 88 -20.20 5.94 15.94
N LYS A 89 -20.76 5.12 15.06
CA LYS A 89 -21.76 4.08 15.40
C LYS A 89 -21.10 2.74 15.75
N MET A 90 -19.79 2.72 16.01
CA MET A 90 -18.99 1.52 16.30
C MET A 90 -19.05 0.45 15.19
N VAL A 91 -19.29 0.87 13.95
CA VAL A 91 -19.16 -0.01 12.77
C VAL A 91 -17.71 -0.02 12.33
N LYS A 92 -17.14 -1.22 12.10
CA LYS A 92 -15.78 -1.40 11.60
C LYS A 92 -15.67 -0.87 10.16
N LEU A 93 -14.72 0.03 9.91
CA LEU A 93 -14.50 0.69 8.61
C LEU A 93 -13.27 0.17 7.84
N GLU A 94 -12.46 -0.66 8.50
CA GLU A 94 -11.23 -1.24 7.97
C GLU A 94 -11.31 -2.76 8.08
N TYR A 95 -10.92 -3.45 7.01
CA TYR A 95 -11.14 -4.90 6.90
C TYR A 95 -9.85 -5.70 7.06
N GLU A 96 -8.70 -5.06 6.88
CA GLU A 96 -7.41 -5.74 6.96
C GLU A 96 -7.18 -6.35 8.34
N SER A 97 -6.73 -7.59 8.37
CA SER A 97 -6.64 -8.39 9.60
C SER A 97 -5.28 -8.25 10.29
N THR A 98 -4.25 -7.92 9.50
CA THR A 98 -2.88 -7.67 9.96
C THR A 98 -2.72 -6.27 10.54
N VAL A 99 -3.58 -5.32 10.14
CA VAL A 99 -3.62 -3.96 10.67
C VAL A 99 -4.32 -3.96 12.04
N ARG A 100 -3.52 -3.78 13.09
CA ARG A 100 -3.98 -3.79 14.48
C ARG A 100 -3.75 -2.47 15.17
N ARG A 101 -4.63 -2.20 16.13
CA ARG A 101 -4.57 -0.99 16.95
C ARG A 101 -3.26 -0.92 17.72
N GLY A 102 -2.65 0.26 17.72
CA GLY A 102 -1.39 0.53 18.43
C GLY A 102 -0.18 -0.26 17.92
N MET A 103 -0.29 -0.94 16.78
CA MET A 103 0.78 -1.71 16.16
C MET A 103 1.21 -1.07 14.83
N PRO A 104 2.51 -1.16 14.47
CA PRO A 104 2.90 -0.88 13.10
C PRO A 104 2.30 -1.93 12.17
N TRP A 105 2.31 -1.63 10.88
CA TRP A 105 1.98 -2.57 9.82
C TRP A 105 2.77 -2.21 8.56
N ALA A 106 3.02 -3.20 7.73
CA ALA A 106 3.63 -3.03 6.42
C ALA A 106 2.81 -3.84 5.43
N LEU A 107 2.27 -3.17 4.40
CA LEU A 107 1.39 -3.78 3.41
C LEU A 107 1.93 -3.53 2.02
N ARG A 108 1.91 -4.58 1.19
CA ARG A 108 2.15 -4.46 -0.24
C ARG A 108 1.15 -3.49 -0.85
N THR A 109 1.64 -2.70 -1.78
CA THR A 109 0.81 -1.92 -2.69
C THR A 109 1.16 -2.30 -4.12
N LEU A 110 0.12 -2.55 -4.93
CA LEU A 110 0.32 -2.81 -6.35
C LEU A 110 1.14 -1.68 -6.98
N PRO A 111 2.16 -1.98 -7.79
CA PRO A 111 2.99 -0.95 -8.43
C PRO A 111 2.17 0.07 -9.22
N ASP A 112 1.11 -0.35 -9.90
CA ASP A 112 0.18 0.53 -10.63
C ASP A 112 -0.58 1.53 -9.74
N ASN A 113 -0.72 1.20 -8.45
CA ASN A 113 -1.33 2.06 -7.45
C ASN A 113 -0.29 2.89 -6.71
N PHE A 114 0.99 2.83 -7.06
CA PHE A 114 2.06 3.56 -6.40
C PHE A 114 2.66 4.58 -7.38
N LEU A 115 2.84 5.80 -6.93
CA LEU A 115 3.33 6.90 -7.74
C LEU A 115 4.47 7.61 -7.03
N VAL A 116 5.49 7.89 -7.82
CA VAL A 116 6.59 8.78 -7.45
C VAL A 116 6.68 9.89 -8.50
N PRO A 117 7.20 11.07 -8.12
CA PRO A 117 7.48 12.14 -9.05
C PRO A 117 8.39 11.68 -10.19
N TRP A 118 8.17 12.28 -11.35
CA TRP A 118 9.01 12.04 -12.52
C TRP A 118 10.45 12.52 -12.24
N GLY A 119 11.42 11.75 -12.73
CA GLY A 119 12.85 12.02 -12.51
C GLY A 119 13.43 11.39 -11.24
N THR A 120 12.63 10.69 -10.43
CA THR A 120 13.14 9.91 -9.30
C THR A 120 13.90 8.68 -9.81
N SER A 121 15.17 8.54 -9.42
CA SER A 121 15.98 7.34 -9.73
C SER A 121 15.98 6.33 -8.58
N ARG A 122 15.91 6.82 -7.34
CA ARG A 122 15.91 6.03 -6.10
C ARG A 122 14.84 6.56 -5.17
N PHE A 123 14.16 5.67 -4.47
CA PHE A 123 13.08 6.07 -3.56
C PHE A 123 13.57 6.96 -2.42
N SER A 124 14.80 6.73 -1.93
CA SER A 124 15.44 7.56 -0.91
C SER A 124 15.59 9.04 -1.28
N GLU A 125 15.51 9.39 -2.57
CA GLU A 125 15.63 10.75 -3.09
C GLU A 125 14.27 11.36 -3.44
N THR A 126 13.18 10.61 -3.28
CA THR A 126 11.87 11.07 -3.73
C THR A 126 11.33 12.14 -2.78
N PRO A 127 10.93 13.34 -3.27
CA PRO A 127 10.38 14.40 -2.43
C PRO A 127 8.99 14.07 -1.90
N TRP A 128 8.26 13.20 -2.61
CA TRP A 128 6.95 12.72 -2.20
C TRP A 128 6.68 11.35 -2.85
N TYR A 129 5.71 10.63 -2.32
CA TYR A 129 5.07 9.52 -3.03
C TYR A 129 3.57 9.59 -2.83
N ALA A 130 2.83 8.95 -3.72
CA ALA A 130 1.40 8.80 -3.59
C ALA A 130 1.02 7.35 -3.81
N PHE A 131 -0.02 6.89 -3.12
CA PHE A 131 -0.59 5.59 -3.41
C PHE A 131 -2.11 5.63 -3.44
N ARG A 132 -2.68 4.76 -4.26
CA ARG A 132 -4.12 4.65 -4.47
C ARG A 132 -4.70 3.54 -3.61
N THR A 133 -5.78 3.85 -2.92
CA THR A 133 -6.62 2.87 -2.23
C THR A 133 -8.05 2.94 -2.77
N SER A 134 -8.81 1.86 -2.58
CA SER A 134 -10.22 1.78 -2.94
C SER A 134 -11.03 1.45 -1.71
N ARG A 135 -12.09 2.23 -1.45
CA ARG A 135 -13.03 1.96 -0.35
C ARG A 135 -14.47 2.13 -0.81
N PRO A 136 -15.44 1.43 -0.18
CA PRO A 136 -16.85 1.70 -0.38
C PRO A 136 -17.21 3.14 0.02
N ILE A 137 -18.07 3.79 -0.77
CA ILE A 137 -18.48 5.19 -0.51
C ILE A 137 -19.15 5.36 0.87
N ARG A 138 -19.88 4.36 1.36
CA ARG A 138 -20.47 4.40 2.71
C ARG A 138 -19.40 4.52 3.80
N ASP A 139 -18.28 3.80 3.64
CA ASP A 139 -17.22 3.74 4.65
C ASP A 139 -16.45 5.06 4.66
N VAL A 140 -16.18 5.63 3.47
CA VAL A 140 -15.56 6.96 3.33
C VAL A 140 -16.43 8.05 3.95
N ARG A 141 -17.75 8.03 3.72
CA ARG A 141 -18.69 9.01 4.29
C ARG A 141 -18.82 8.88 5.81
N ALA A 142 -18.70 7.66 6.34
CA ALA A 142 -18.81 7.37 7.77
C ALA A 142 -17.51 7.67 8.56
N ASP A 143 -16.37 7.74 7.88
CA ASP A 143 -15.05 7.92 8.49
C ASP A 143 -14.88 9.33 9.06
N GLU A 144 -14.75 9.43 10.39
CA GLU A 144 -14.64 10.70 11.12
C GLU A 144 -13.26 11.36 11.01
N LYS A 145 -12.26 10.62 10.51
CA LYS A 145 -10.92 11.16 10.25
C LYS A 145 -10.93 12.16 9.08
N TYR A 146 -11.96 12.13 8.25
CA TYR A 146 -12.07 12.96 7.08
C TYR A 146 -12.86 14.24 7.35
N ILE A 147 -12.48 15.29 6.62
CA ILE A 147 -13.12 16.60 6.70
C ILE A 147 -14.63 16.46 6.39
N PRO A 148 -15.53 16.88 7.30
CA PRO A 148 -16.96 16.62 7.17
C PRO A 148 -17.62 17.17 5.89
N SER A 149 -17.14 18.31 5.36
CA SER A 149 -17.62 18.87 4.09
C SER A 149 -17.19 18.02 2.91
N ALA A 150 -15.91 17.62 2.87
CA ALA A 150 -15.32 16.85 1.79
C ALA A 150 -15.91 15.44 1.71
N ARG A 151 -15.98 14.71 2.82
CA ARG A 151 -16.48 13.31 2.82
C ARG A 151 -17.92 13.17 2.33
N LYS A 152 -18.76 14.22 2.48
CA LYS A 152 -20.15 14.22 1.99
C LYS A 152 -20.26 14.42 0.47
N ARG A 153 -19.28 15.11 -0.14
CA ARG A 153 -19.26 15.41 -1.58
C ARG A 153 -18.56 14.36 -2.42
N VAL A 154 -17.85 13.42 -1.79
CA VAL A 154 -17.27 12.25 -2.46
C VAL A 154 -18.32 11.57 -3.33
N GLN A 155 -17.92 11.26 -4.55
CA GLN A 155 -18.73 10.51 -5.49
C GLN A 155 -18.06 9.18 -5.81
N PRO A 156 -18.83 8.18 -6.24
CA PRO A 156 -18.29 6.94 -6.76
C PRO A 156 -17.31 7.22 -7.89
N SER A 157 -16.19 6.50 -7.90
CA SER A 157 -15.26 6.56 -9.03
C SER A 157 -15.96 6.01 -10.27
N LEU A 158 -15.95 6.77 -11.36
CA LEU A 158 -16.45 6.29 -12.64
C LEU A 158 -15.65 5.05 -13.04
N TYR A 159 -16.35 3.93 -13.18
CA TYR A 159 -15.79 2.68 -13.70
C TYR A 159 -15.39 2.90 -15.17
N GLY A 160 -14.15 3.34 -15.38
CA GLY A 160 -13.63 3.75 -16.69
C GLY A 160 -12.19 4.25 -16.71
N SER A 161 -11.50 4.27 -15.56
CA SER A 161 -10.04 4.41 -15.53
C SER A 161 -9.42 3.25 -16.30
N LYS A 162 -8.56 3.52 -17.28
CA LYS A 162 -7.86 2.56 -18.16
C LYS A 162 -6.97 1.53 -17.43
N ILE A 163 -7.07 1.44 -16.10
CA ILE A 163 -6.24 0.64 -15.19
C ILE A 163 -7.00 -0.62 -14.73
N ASN A 164 -8.28 -0.79 -15.06
CA ASN A 164 -9.00 -2.02 -14.73
C ASN A 164 -8.90 -3.04 -15.87
N PRO A 165 -8.75 -4.36 -15.57
CA PRO A 165 -8.87 -5.39 -16.59
C PRO A 165 -10.22 -5.21 -17.27
N VAL A 166 -10.23 -5.27 -18.60
CA VAL A 166 -11.42 -5.19 -19.43
C VAL A 166 -12.33 -6.35 -19.05
N VAL A 167 -13.18 -6.16 -18.04
CA VAL A 167 -14.28 -7.07 -17.76
C VAL A 167 -15.33 -6.70 -18.78
N ASP A 168 -15.35 -7.51 -19.84
CA ASP A 168 -16.36 -7.43 -20.89
C ASP A 168 -17.74 -7.41 -20.22
N ARG A 169 -18.52 -6.40 -20.59
CA ARG A 169 -19.84 -6.11 -19.99
C ARG A 169 -20.80 -7.24 -20.32
N SER A 170 -20.80 -8.27 -19.48
CA SER A 170 -21.96 -9.13 -19.28
C SER A 170 -22.60 -8.70 -17.97
N ASP A 171 -23.88 -8.38 -18.03
CA ASP A 171 -24.84 -7.96 -16.99
C ASP A 171 -24.66 -8.60 -15.60
N LYS A 172 -23.57 -8.28 -14.89
CA LYS A 172 -23.37 -8.63 -13.49
C LYS A 172 -23.72 -7.38 -12.68
N GLY A 173 -24.82 -7.50 -11.93
CA GLY A 173 -25.55 -6.40 -11.30
C GLY A 173 -24.69 -5.28 -10.72
N THR A 174 -25.12 -4.04 -10.99
CA THR A 174 -24.52 -2.85 -10.39
C THR A 174 -24.49 -3.02 -8.87
N LEU A 175 -23.32 -2.81 -8.26
CA LEU A 175 -23.22 -2.75 -6.80
C LEU A 175 -24.23 -1.72 -6.28
N PRO A 176 -24.87 -1.97 -5.12
CA PRO A 176 -25.68 -0.94 -4.46
C PRO A 176 -24.89 0.36 -4.34
N ASP A 177 -25.57 1.51 -4.48
CA ASP A 177 -24.91 2.83 -4.52
C ASP A 177 -23.98 3.06 -3.32
N GLU A 178 -24.34 2.55 -2.13
CA GLU A 178 -23.55 2.64 -0.90
C GLU A 178 -22.25 1.82 -0.91
N LEU A 179 -22.18 0.80 -1.77
CA LEU A 179 -21.05 -0.11 -1.93
C LEU A 179 -20.17 0.23 -3.13
N GLN A 180 -20.52 1.26 -3.90
CA GLN A 180 -19.72 1.66 -5.04
C GLN A 180 -18.32 2.11 -4.59
N PRO A 181 -17.26 1.71 -5.31
CA PRO A 181 -15.90 2.02 -4.93
C PRO A 181 -15.58 3.49 -5.17
N VAL A 182 -14.78 4.05 -4.27
CA VAL A 182 -14.15 5.35 -4.37
C VAL A 182 -12.65 5.13 -4.33
N TYR A 183 -11.96 5.55 -5.39
CA TYR A 183 -10.52 5.65 -5.41
C TYR A 183 -10.07 6.90 -4.67
N MET A 184 -9.06 6.72 -3.84
CA MET A 184 -8.45 7.81 -3.10
C MET A 184 -6.94 7.74 -3.25
N TRP A 185 -6.33 8.91 -3.43
CA TRP A 185 -4.90 9.06 -3.50
C TRP A 185 -4.39 9.66 -2.20
N GLN A 186 -3.58 8.89 -1.49
CA GLN A 186 -2.87 9.36 -0.30
C GLN A 186 -1.47 9.79 -0.71
N ILE A 187 -1.16 11.06 -0.53
CA ILE A 187 0.11 11.69 -0.90
C ILE A 187 0.87 11.99 0.39
N HIS A 188 2.09 11.51 0.48
CA HIS A 188 3.03 11.80 1.55
C HIS A 188 4.12 12.73 1.01
N ASP A 189 4.18 13.96 1.53
CA ASP A 189 5.17 14.95 1.12
C ASP A 189 6.26 15.10 2.17
N GLN A 190 7.52 14.84 1.77
CA GLN A 190 8.70 14.90 2.62
C GLN A 190 9.04 16.34 3.02
N ARG A 191 8.76 17.31 2.14
CA ARG A 191 9.11 18.72 2.38
C ARG A 191 8.19 19.36 3.40
N SER A 192 6.87 19.22 3.21
CA SER A 192 5.90 19.79 4.15
C SER A 192 5.64 18.92 5.38
N LYS A 193 6.11 17.67 5.41
CA LYS A 193 5.82 16.68 6.46
C LYS A 193 4.32 16.48 6.67
N LYS A 194 3.56 16.54 5.56
CA LYS A 194 2.11 16.41 5.57
C LYS A 194 1.66 15.26 4.69
N THR A 195 0.53 14.71 5.08
CA THR A 195 -0.24 13.76 4.28
C THR A 195 -1.49 14.43 3.75
N TYR A 196 -1.70 14.32 2.44
CA TYR A 196 -2.88 14.79 1.74
C TYR A 196 -3.68 13.59 1.26
N LEU A 197 -5.00 13.61 1.44
CA LEU A 197 -5.89 12.60 0.90
C LEU A 197 -6.83 13.24 -0.11
N LEU A 198 -6.75 12.79 -1.36
CA LEU A 198 -7.65 13.16 -2.45
C LEU A 198 -8.60 11.99 -2.70
N ALA A 199 -9.82 12.30 -3.13
CA ALA A 199 -10.79 11.30 -3.55
C ALA A 199 -11.43 11.70 -4.87
N ASP A 200 -11.76 10.71 -5.68
CA ASP A 200 -12.48 10.94 -6.92
C ASP A 200 -13.83 11.65 -6.66
N GLY A 201 -14.15 12.60 -7.55
CA GLY A 201 -15.40 13.36 -7.48
C GLY A 201 -15.46 14.39 -6.33
N CYS A 202 -14.34 14.67 -5.65
CA CYS A 202 -14.25 15.72 -4.64
C CYS A 202 -13.07 16.66 -4.94
N ASP A 203 -13.35 17.94 -5.14
CA ASP A 203 -12.33 18.98 -5.43
C ASP A 203 -11.59 19.46 -4.17
N GLU A 204 -12.05 19.06 -2.98
CA GLU A 204 -11.40 19.35 -1.70
C GLU A 204 -10.66 18.12 -1.17
N PHE A 205 -9.56 18.34 -0.46
CA PHE A 205 -8.87 17.27 0.26
C PHE A 205 -9.78 16.65 1.33
N LEU A 206 -9.82 15.32 1.39
CA LEU A 206 -10.49 14.58 2.48
C LEU A 206 -9.75 14.71 3.79
N ARG A 207 -8.42 14.84 3.75
CA ARG A 207 -7.56 14.96 4.92
C ARG A 207 -6.31 15.75 4.59
N ILE A 208 -5.91 16.63 5.49
CA ILE A 208 -4.63 17.34 5.48
C ILE A 208 -4.12 17.34 6.92
N GLU A 209 -3.11 16.52 7.20
CA GLU A 209 -2.55 16.36 8.55
C GLU A 209 -1.03 16.27 8.51
N HIS A 210 -0.39 16.53 9.64
CA HIS A 210 1.03 16.25 9.81
C HIS A 210 1.27 14.75 9.80
N ASP A 211 2.32 14.30 9.12
CA ASP A 211 2.65 12.90 8.98
C ASP A 211 3.68 12.47 10.02
N ASP A 212 3.19 11.99 11.16
CA ASP A 212 4.04 11.56 12.27
C ASP A 212 4.89 10.33 11.94
N LEU A 213 4.55 9.59 10.87
CA LEU A 213 5.31 8.43 10.41
C LEU A 213 6.55 8.82 9.61
N GLN A 214 6.64 10.06 9.14
CA GLN A 214 7.83 10.58 8.48
C GLN A 214 8.93 10.88 9.50
N THR A 215 9.56 9.81 9.98
CA THR A 215 10.68 9.87 10.92
C THR A 215 11.98 10.30 10.21
N VAL A 216 13.11 10.21 10.93
CA VAL A 216 14.46 10.43 10.38
C VAL A 216 14.75 9.52 9.16
N LEU A 217 14.05 8.39 9.06
CA LEU A 217 14.22 7.41 7.98
C LEU A 217 13.59 7.84 6.64
N GLY A 218 12.81 8.91 6.60
CA GLY A 218 12.25 9.46 5.36
C GLY A 218 10.75 9.23 5.20
N LEU A 219 10.32 8.83 4.01
CA LEU A 219 8.92 8.59 3.66
C LEU A 219 8.48 7.18 4.12
N PRO A 220 7.24 7.00 4.60
CA PRO A 220 6.76 5.72 5.16
C PRO A 220 6.39 4.70 4.06
N ALA A 221 7.31 4.41 3.17
CA ALA A 221 7.21 3.35 2.18
C ALA A 221 8.60 2.83 1.82
N GLU A 222 8.65 1.61 1.30
CA GLU A 222 9.84 0.96 0.82
C GLU A 222 9.59 0.40 -0.57
N THR A 223 10.61 0.46 -1.42
CA THR A 223 10.54 -0.08 -2.77
C THR A 223 11.76 -0.93 -3.07
N ILE A 224 11.55 -2.06 -3.74
CA ILE A 224 12.61 -2.99 -4.08
C ILE A 224 12.56 -3.32 -5.57
N SER A 225 13.73 -3.43 -6.19
CA SER A 225 13.88 -3.83 -7.59
C SER A 225 15.23 -4.54 -7.74
N PHE A 226 15.22 -5.72 -8.37
CA PHE A 226 16.46 -6.47 -8.61
C PHE A 226 17.21 -5.95 -9.82
N ILE A 227 16.49 -5.61 -10.89
CA ILE A 227 17.06 -5.06 -12.12
C ILE A 227 16.60 -3.61 -12.23
N LYS A 228 17.52 -2.68 -11.97
CA LYS A 228 17.25 -1.24 -12.04
C LYS A 228 17.31 -0.75 -13.49
N ASP A 229 16.38 0.12 -13.85
CA ASP A 229 16.47 0.90 -15.07
C ASP A 229 17.32 2.16 -14.79
N PRO A 230 18.31 2.50 -15.65
CA PRO A 230 19.15 3.69 -15.44
C PRO A 230 18.41 5.02 -15.70
N VAL A 231 17.26 4.99 -16.38
CA VAL A 231 16.48 6.17 -16.79
C VAL A 231 15.22 6.32 -15.94
N TRP A 232 14.56 5.21 -15.61
CA TRP A 232 13.27 5.21 -14.94
C TRP A 232 13.37 4.70 -13.50
N PHE A 233 12.48 5.19 -12.63
CA PHE A 233 12.32 4.67 -11.27
C PHE A 233 11.99 3.18 -11.28
N TRP A 234 11.11 2.79 -12.20
CA TRP A 234 10.60 1.43 -12.31
C TRP A 234 11.65 0.50 -12.89
N GLY A 235 11.86 -0.62 -12.23
CA GLY A 235 12.77 -1.67 -12.64
C GLY A 235 12.30 -2.37 -13.92
N ILE A 236 13.19 -3.17 -14.50
CA ILE A 236 12.88 -3.97 -15.67
C ILE A 236 12.30 -5.31 -15.17
N PRO A 237 11.06 -5.67 -15.53
CA PRO A 237 10.50 -6.97 -15.15
C PRO A 237 11.28 -8.12 -15.78
N GLU A 238 11.51 -9.18 -15.03
CA GLU A 238 12.17 -10.39 -15.56
C GLU A 238 11.35 -11.02 -16.69
N LEU A 239 10.02 -11.03 -16.55
CA LEU A 239 9.11 -11.56 -17.57
C LEU A 239 9.20 -10.80 -18.91
N LYS A 240 9.67 -9.55 -18.90
CA LYS A 240 9.85 -8.76 -20.12
C LYS A 240 10.87 -9.41 -21.06
N TYR A 241 11.92 -10.06 -20.53
CA TYR A 241 12.91 -10.77 -21.35
C TYR A 241 12.35 -11.98 -22.10
N PHE A 242 11.29 -12.60 -21.58
CA PHE A 242 10.65 -13.77 -22.20
C PHE A 242 9.48 -13.41 -23.12
N SER A 243 8.95 -12.19 -23.02
CA SER A 243 7.77 -11.75 -23.75
C SER A 243 7.90 -11.87 -25.28
N GLY A 244 9.08 -11.59 -25.84
CA GLY A 244 9.37 -11.72 -27.27
C GLY A 244 9.27 -13.17 -27.74
N HIS A 245 10.01 -14.08 -27.09
CA HIS A 245 9.97 -15.52 -27.40
C HIS A 245 8.57 -16.11 -27.27
N GLN A 246 7.79 -15.69 -26.26
CA GLN A 246 6.42 -16.16 -26.09
C GLN A 246 5.51 -15.70 -27.25
N SER A 247 5.73 -14.48 -27.75
CA SER A 247 4.96 -13.96 -28.88
C SER A 247 5.24 -14.75 -30.16
N GLU A 248 6.50 -15.11 -30.41
CA GLU A 248 6.89 -15.95 -31.55
C GLU A 248 6.29 -17.36 -31.46
N ILE A 249 6.31 -17.98 -30.27
CA ILE A 249 5.67 -19.29 -30.05
C ILE A 249 4.18 -19.21 -30.34
N ASN A 250 3.51 -18.17 -29.84
CA ASN A 250 2.08 -17.97 -30.05
C ASN A 250 1.76 -17.80 -31.54
N GLU A 251 2.56 -17.02 -32.27
CA GLU A 251 2.40 -16.84 -33.71
C GLU A 251 2.55 -18.16 -34.48
N VAL A 252 3.55 -18.97 -34.15
CA VAL A 252 3.75 -20.30 -34.78
C VAL A 252 2.57 -21.24 -34.49
N ILE A 253 2.01 -21.20 -33.27
CA ILE A 253 0.83 -22.00 -32.91
C ILE A 253 -0.39 -21.53 -33.70
N GLU A 254 -0.60 -20.23 -33.84
CA GLU A 254 -1.71 -19.66 -34.62
C GLU A 254 -1.60 -20.01 -36.10
N GLN A 255 -0.41 -19.88 -36.69
CA GLN A 255 -0.16 -20.28 -38.08
C GLN A 255 -0.47 -21.77 -38.30
N ARG A 256 -0.04 -22.65 -37.37
CA ARG A 256 -0.34 -24.09 -37.45
C ARG A 256 -1.84 -24.42 -37.32
N ARG A 257 -2.64 -23.60 -36.64
CA ARG A 257 -4.09 -23.80 -36.52
C ARG A 257 -4.85 -23.42 -37.80
N MET A 258 -4.24 -22.63 -38.69
CA MET A 258 -4.85 -22.23 -39.95
C MET A 258 -4.67 -23.26 -41.08
N PHE A 259 -3.81 -24.26 -40.90
CA PHE A 259 -3.59 -25.39 -41.81
C PHE A 259 -4.20 -26.68 -41.26
#